data_AF-A0A258MYY2-F1
#
_entry.id   AF-A0A258MYY2-F1
#
_cell.length_a   1.000
_cell.length_b   1.000
_cell.length_c   1.000
_cell.angle_alpha   90.00
_cell.angle_beta   90.00
_cell.angle_gamma   90.00
#
_symmetry.space_group_name_H-M   'P 1'
#
loop_
_entity.id
_entity.type
_entity.pdbx_description
1 polymer ?
#
loop_
_entity_poly.entity_id
_entity_poly.type
_entity_poly.pdbx_seq_one_letter_code
_entity_poly.pdbx_strand_id
1 'polypeptide(L)'
;MSKMTNSNQQSKNQKNTGAAPQRAPRPVPTIQKVENYLSKLYDFRYNEVTSKVEGKSKTQTDYKHVTDYRINSLSRQMIKADIPCSVTLLRNVLQSDYTPMFNPFKQYFQMLPAYNGTDYIHQLAETVSTTEDALWHMCFRKWIVAMVAGLLIDKIVNHTVIVFSGKQGVGKTTWILNLVPPQLTEYSFSGTINPGNKVENPVKLTP
;
A
#
# COMPACT_ATOMS: atom_id res chain seq x y z
N MET A 1 -70.50 44.79 -58.86
CA MET A 1 -69.39 44.42 -59.77
C MET A 1 -68.12 44.45 -58.93
N SER A 2 -67.70 43.31 -58.34
CA SER A 2 -66.66 42.38 -58.87
C SER A 2 -65.27 43.05 -58.91
N LYS A 3 -64.17 42.55 -58.31
CA LYS A 3 -63.74 41.17 -58.01
C LYS A 3 -62.76 41.10 -56.82
N MET A 4 -62.66 39.88 -56.27
CA MET A 4 -61.57 39.27 -55.47
C MET A 4 -60.15 39.56 -56.05
N THR A 5 -59.00 39.46 -55.34
CA THR A 5 -58.51 38.35 -54.50
C THR A 5 -57.19 38.73 -53.77
N ASN A 6 -57.02 38.15 -52.58
CA ASN A 6 -55.84 37.52 -51.96
C ASN A 6 -54.71 38.26 -51.17
N SER A 7 -54.61 37.80 -49.91
CA SER A 7 -53.42 37.39 -49.12
C SER A 7 -52.30 38.40 -48.84
N ASN A 8 -52.07 38.74 -47.57
CA ASN A 8 -51.19 37.92 -46.73
C ASN A 8 -51.23 38.33 -45.24
N GLN A 9 -51.26 37.32 -44.37
CA GLN A 9 -51.08 37.43 -42.92
C GLN A 9 -49.64 37.81 -42.59
N GLN A 10 -49.42 38.69 -41.61
CA GLN A 10 -48.18 38.68 -40.83
C GLN A 10 -48.47 38.72 -39.34
N SER A 11 -48.17 37.56 -38.75
CA SER A 11 -48.24 37.21 -37.34
C SER A 11 -47.28 38.02 -36.49
N LYS A 12 -47.75 38.30 -35.28
CA LYS A 12 -46.98 38.59 -34.07
C LYS A 12 -45.80 37.62 -33.95
N ASN A 13 -44.61 38.13 -33.66
CA ASN A 13 -43.53 37.32 -33.09
C ASN A 13 -42.79 38.13 -32.01
N GLN A 14 -43.35 38.09 -30.80
CA GLN A 14 -42.60 38.38 -29.59
C GLN A 14 -41.52 37.28 -29.46
N LYS A 15 -40.26 37.66 -29.69
CA LYS A 15 -39.11 36.79 -29.42
C LYS A 15 -39.03 36.55 -27.92
N ASN A 16 -39.57 35.42 -27.50
CA ASN A 16 -39.35 34.86 -26.18
C ASN A 16 -37.92 34.31 -26.15
N THR A 17 -36.97 35.11 -25.64
CA THR A 17 -35.61 34.65 -25.34
C THR A 17 -35.67 33.74 -24.12
N GLY A 18 -36.05 32.48 -24.34
CA GLY A 18 -35.98 31.43 -23.34
C GLY A 18 -34.53 31.13 -23.01
N ALA A 19 -34.03 31.67 -21.90
CA ALA A 19 -32.83 31.14 -21.26
C ALA A 19 -33.09 29.67 -20.91
N ALA A 20 -32.22 28.78 -21.37
CA ALA A 20 -32.28 27.37 -20.99
C ALA A 20 -32.27 27.27 -19.45
N PRO A 21 -33.15 26.45 -18.82
CA PRO A 21 -33.18 26.33 -17.38
C PRO A 21 -31.81 25.83 -16.90
N GLN A 22 -31.13 26.61 -16.06
CA GLN A 22 -29.93 26.18 -15.36
C GLN A 22 -30.29 24.94 -14.56
N ARG A 23 -29.76 23.77 -14.96
CA ARG A 23 -29.97 22.51 -14.25
C ARG A 23 -29.41 22.68 -12.83
N ALA A 24 -30.26 22.43 -11.83
CA ALA A 24 -29.82 22.38 -10.43
C ALA A 24 -28.59 21.45 -10.30
N PRO A 25 -27.59 21.81 -9.47
CA PRO A 25 -26.39 20.99 -9.32
C PRO A 25 -26.77 19.57 -8.91
N ARG A 26 -26.20 18.58 -9.61
CA ARG A 26 -26.44 17.16 -9.30
C ARG A 26 -26.02 16.88 -7.85
N PRO A 27 -26.82 16.14 -7.07
CA PRO A 27 -26.44 15.78 -5.71
C PRO A 27 -25.14 14.97 -5.73
N VAL A 28 -24.22 15.31 -4.82
CA VAL A 28 -22.94 14.61 -4.69
C VAL A 28 -23.19 13.14 -4.34
N PRO A 29 -22.63 12.18 -5.09
CA PRO A 29 -22.78 10.75 -4.81
C PRO A 29 -22.31 10.38 -3.41
N THR A 30 -22.98 9.42 -2.78
CA THR A 30 -22.64 8.97 -1.42
C THR A 30 -21.19 8.50 -1.30
N ILE A 31 -20.68 7.79 -2.30
CA ILE A 31 -19.27 7.33 -2.32
C ILE A 31 -18.29 8.51 -2.25
N GLN A 32 -18.55 9.58 -2.99
CA GLN A 32 -17.71 10.78 -2.97
C GLN A 32 -17.79 11.52 -1.63
N LYS A 33 -18.94 11.50 -0.93
CA LYS A 33 -19.04 12.03 0.44
C LYS A 33 -18.20 11.22 1.42
N VAL A 34 -18.19 9.89 1.28
CA VAL A 34 -17.36 8.98 2.10
C VAL A 34 -15.88 9.25 1.87
N GLU A 35 -15.43 9.29 0.61
CA GLU A 35 -14.03 9.58 0.26
C GLU A 35 -13.60 10.95 0.80
N ASN A 36 -14.41 11.99 0.62
CA ASN A 36 -14.12 13.33 1.14
C ASN A 36 -13.99 13.35 2.67
N TYR A 37 -14.85 12.61 3.38
CA TYR A 37 -14.77 12.51 4.83
C TYR A 37 -13.49 11.82 5.28
N LEU A 38 -13.15 10.69 4.64
CA LEU A 38 -11.95 9.92 4.93
C LEU A 38 -10.68 10.73 4.64
N SER A 39 -10.55 11.27 3.43
CA SER A 39 -9.39 12.04 2.98
C SER A 39 -9.17 13.34 3.77
N LYS A 40 -10.20 13.85 4.45
CA LYS A 40 -10.08 15.01 5.33
C LYS A 40 -9.37 14.65 6.65
N LEU A 41 -9.60 13.45 7.17
CA LEU A 41 -9.24 13.08 8.55
C LEU A 41 -8.14 12.02 8.64
N TYR A 42 -7.95 11.24 7.58
CA TYR A 42 -7.10 10.06 7.56
C TYR A 42 -6.23 10.01 6.31
N ASP A 43 -5.09 9.37 6.45
CA ASP A 43 -4.27 8.91 5.33
C ASP A 43 -4.31 7.37 5.34
N PHE A 44 -4.56 6.79 4.17
CA PHE A 44 -4.59 5.33 3.98
C PHE A 44 -3.53 4.91 2.97
N ARG A 45 -3.05 3.68 3.12
CA ARG A 45 -2.18 3.01 2.16
C ARG A 45 -2.46 1.52 2.14
N TYR A 46 -2.33 0.90 0.97
CA TYR A 46 -2.51 -0.53 0.80
C TYR A 46 -1.14 -1.17 0.79
N ASN A 47 -0.81 -1.92 1.84
CA ASN A 47 0.48 -2.57 1.95
C ASN A 47 0.52 -3.80 1.02
N GLU A 48 1.32 -3.72 -0.04
CA GLU A 48 1.46 -4.78 -1.04
C GLU A 48 1.99 -6.09 -0.43
N VAL A 49 2.86 -6.00 0.57
CA VAL A 49 3.54 -7.14 1.18
C VAL A 49 2.60 -7.91 2.11
N THR A 50 1.80 -7.19 2.92
CA THR A 50 0.83 -7.83 3.82
C THR A 50 -0.55 -8.02 3.20
N SER A 51 -0.80 -7.44 2.03
CA SER A 51 -2.11 -7.38 1.36
C SER A 51 -3.21 -6.78 2.25
N LYS A 52 -2.85 -5.79 3.08
CA LYS A 52 -3.76 -5.16 4.05
C LYS A 52 -3.78 -3.64 3.90
N VAL A 53 -4.92 -3.06 4.21
CA VAL A 53 -5.06 -1.61 4.34
C VAL A 53 -4.48 -1.17 5.68
N GLU A 54 -3.64 -0.15 5.63
CA GLU A 54 -3.16 0.58 6.79
C GLU A 54 -3.69 2.00 6.74
N GLY A 55 -3.95 2.57 7.91
CA GLY A 55 -4.43 3.93 8.03
C GLY A 55 -3.92 4.60 9.27
N LYS A 56 -3.86 5.94 9.21
CA LYS A 56 -3.56 6.79 10.35
C LYS A 56 -4.42 8.03 10.32
N SER A 57 -4.68 8.61 11.49
CA SER A 57 -5.21 9.97 11.57
C SER A 57 -4.18 10.95 11.02
N LYS A 58 -4.61 12.06 10.41
CA LYS A 58 -3.70 13.14 10.01
C LYS A 58 -2.93 13.77 11.18
N THR A 59 -3.41 13.57 12.40
CA THR A 59 -2.74 13.97 13.64
C THR A 59 -1.72 12.96 14.16
N GLN A 60 -1.58 11.80 13.50
CA GLN A 60 -0.70 10.72 13.90
C GLN A 60 0.41 10.50 12.88
N THR A 61 1.54 9.98 13.34
CA THR A 61 2.69 9.65 12.49
C THR A 61 2.58 8.25 11.93
N ASP A 62 2.16 7.29 12.76
CA ASP A 62 2.32 5.86 12.49
C ASP A 62 1.07 5.25 11.86
N TYR A 63 1.30 4.51 10.77
CA TYR A 63 0.29 3.71 10.11
C TYR A 63 -0.01 2.45 10.94
N LYS A 64 -1.29 2.10 11.03
CA LYS A 64 -1.75 0.87 11.70
C LYS A 64 -2.69 0.12 10.79
N HIS A 65 -2.71 -1.21 10.90
CA HIS A 65 -3.68 -2.03 10.18
C HIS A 65 -5.11 -1.59 10.47
N VAL A 66 -5.90 -1.46 9.40
CA VAL A 66 -7.32 -1.16 9.49
C VAL A 66 -8.05 -2.47 9.78
N THR A 67 -8.35 -2.68 11.07
CA THR A 67 -9.12 -3.85 11.53
C THR A 67 -10.61 -3.70 11.26
N ASP A 68 -11.37 -4.80 11.31
CA ASP A 68 -12.83 -4.75 11.25
C ASP A 68 -13.44 -3.85 12.32
N TYR A 69 -12.88 -3.86 13.53
CA TYR A 69 -13.28 -2.95 14.60
C TYR A 69 -13.10 -1.48 14.18
N ARG A 70 -12.00 -1.17 13.49
CA ARG A 70 -11.73 0.18 12.99
C ARG A 70 -12.70 0.56 11.87
N ILE A 71 -13.00 -0.35 10.95
CA ILE A 71 -13.99 -0.14 9.87
C ILE A 71 -15.37 0.13 10.46
N ASN A 72 -15.83 -0.68 11.43
CA ASN A 72 -17.10 -0.48 12.12
C ASN A 72 -17.14 0.89 12.84
N SER A 73 -16.02 1.28 13.46
CA SER A 73 -15.90 2.59 14.12
C SER A 73 -16.00 3.76 13.12
N LEU A 74 -15.36 3.65 11.96
CA LEU A 74 -15.41 4.65 10.88
C LEU A 74 -16.80 4.76 10.27
N SER A 75 -17.46 3.64 9.96
CA SER A 75 -18.84 3.62 9.48
C SER A 75 -19.79 4.33 10.47
N ARG A 76 -19.67 4.02 11.78
CA ARG A 76 -20.44 4.72 12.83
C ARG A 76 -20.17 6.23 12.86
N GLN A 77 -18.92 6.66 12.69
CA GLN A 77 -18.56 8.09 12.67
C GLN A 77 -19.19 8.81 11.47
N MET A 78 -19.22 8.18 10.29
CA MET A 78 -19.84 8.75 9.09
C MET A 78 -21.36 8.86 9.21
N ILE A 79 -22.02 7.82 9.76
CA ILE A 79 -23.47 7.86 10.01
C ILE A 79 -23.82 9.01 10.96
N LYS A 80 -23.01 9.24 12.01
CA LYS A 80 -23.17 10.39 12.92
C LYS A 80 -22.94 11.75 12.25
N ALA A 81 -22.22 11.77 11.14
CA ALA A 81 -21.98 12.96 10.33
C ALA A 81 -23.01 13.11 9.19
N ASP A 82 -24.13 12.38 9.26
CA ASP A 82 -25.20 12.37 8.25
C ASP A 82 -24.73 11.91 6.86
N ILE A 83 -23.73 11.01 6.83
CA ILE A 83 -23.23 10.35 5.63
C ILE A 83 -23.62 8.87 5.69
N PRO A 84 -24.61 8.42 4.89
CA PRO A 84 -24.98 7.01 4.83
C PRO A 84 -23.79 6.16 4.36
N CYS A 85 -23.22 5.35 5.26
CA CYS A 85 -22.06 4.52 4.93
C CYS A 85 -22.19 3.13 5.57
N SER A 86 -22.42 2.11 4.75
CA SER A 86 -22.36 0.72 5.19
C SER A 86 -20.90 0.27 5.35
N VAL A 87 -20.68 -0.76 6.18
CA VAL A 87 -19.37 -1.41 6.34
C VAL A 87 -18.87 -1.96 5.01
N THR A 88 -19.76 -2.53 4.19
CA THR A 88 -19.42 -3.06 2.85
C THR A 88 -18.95 -1.97 1.90
N LEU A 89 -19.66 -0.84 1.84
CA LEU A 89 -19.23 0.30 1.02
C LEU A 89 -17.84 0.78 1.47
N LEU A 90 -17.63 0.90 2.78
CA LEU A 90 -16.36 1.34 3.33
C LEU A 90 -15.21 0.38 3.01
N ARG A 91 -15.44 -0.94 3.10
CA ARG A 91 -14.45 -1.94 2.68
C ARG A 91 -14.10 -1.80 1.20
N ASN A 92 -15.10 -1.70 0.34
CA ASN A 92 -14.89 -1.56 -1.10
C ASN A 92 -14.06 -0.31 -1.43
N VAL A 93 -14.36 0.83 -0.80
CA VAL A 93 -13.58 2.06 -0.97
C VAL A 93 -12.15 1.87 -0.48
N LEU A 94 -11.96 1.34 0.72
CA LEU A 94 -10.61 1.17 1.27
C LEU A 94 -9.77 0.12 0.51
N GLN A 95 -10.40 -0.82 -0.18
CA GLN A 95 -9.75 -1.86 -0.99
C GLN A 95 -9.73 -1.53 -2.49
N SER A 96 -10.02 -0.28 -2.88
CA SER A 96 -9.89 0.18 -4.27
C SER A 96 -8.70 1.11 -4.47
N ASP A 97 -8.59 1.64 -5.68
CA ASP A 97 -7.68 2.70 -6.11
C ASP A 97 -7.78 4.01 -5.31
N TYR A 98 -8.82 4.17 -4.48
CA TYR A 98 -8.87 5.22 -3.47
C TYR A 98 -7.69 5.13 -2.49
N THR A 99 -7.29 3.91 -2.14
CA THR A 99 -6.15 3.66 -1.25
C THR A 99 -4.89 3.40 -2.08
N PRO A 100 -3.88 4.29 -2.06
CA PRO A 100 -2.67 4.10 -2.85
C PRO A 100 -1.88 2.88 -2.38
N MET A 101 -1.33 2.14 -3.35
CA MET A 101 -0.43 1.02 -3.06
C MET A 101 0.87 1.50 -2.43
N PHE A 102 1.37 0.72 -1.49
CA PHE A 102 2.55 1.01 -0.70
C PHE A 102 3.39 -0.26 -0.53
N ASN A 103 4.67 -0.15 -0.90
CA ASN A 103 5.65 -1.20 -0.68
C ASN A 103 6.65 -0.77 0.42
N PRO A 104 6.63 -1.40 1.60
CA PRO A 104 7.52 -1.04 2.70
C PRO A 104 9.00 -1.23 2.36
N PHE A 105 9.33 -2.27 1.59
CA PHE A 105 10.71 -2.51 1.19
C PHE A 105 11.19 -1.44 0.21
N LYS A 106 10.44 -1.18 -0.87
CA LYS A 106 10.82 -0.14 -1.85
C LYS A 106 10.94 1.23 -1.18
N GLN A 107 9.98 1.62 -0.33
CA GLN A 107 10.03 2.90 0.37
C GLN A 107 11.27 3.00 1.27
N TYR A 108 11.58 1.96 2.05
CA TYR A 108 12.76 1.96 2.93
C TYR A 108 14.04 2.21 2.14
N PHE A 109 14.28 1.44 1.07
CA PHE A 109 15.50 1.57 0.28
C PHE A 109 15.57 2.89 -0.52
N GLN A 110 14.43 3.46 -0.92
CA GLN A 110 14.36 4.79 -1.55
C GLN A 110 14.66 5.95 -0.59
N MET A 111 14.42 5.76 0.72
CA MET A 111 14.66 6.78 1.74
C MET A 111 16.09 6.74 2.31
N LEU A 112 16.92 5.78 1.91
CA LEU A 112 18.31 5.70 2.34
C LEU A 112 19.11 6.91 1.85
N PRO A 113 20.08 7.40 2.65
CA PRO A 113 20.98 8.45 2.20
C PRO A 113 21.79 7.99 0.98
N ALA A 114 22.29 8.96 0.21
CA ALA A 114 23.20 8.68 -0.90
C ALA A 114 24.41 7.86 -0.41
N TYR A 115 24.82 6.91 -1.23
CA TYR A 115 25.98 6.08 -0.93
C TYR A 115 27.23 6.94 -0.77
N ASN A 116 27.94 6.76 0.34
CA ASN A 116 29.09 7.58 0.72
C ASN A 116 30.45 6.93 0.40
N GLY A 117 30.48 5.83 -0.35
CA GLY A 117 31.72 5.11 -0.69
C GLY A 117 32.21 4.10 0.34
N THR A 118 31.56 3.99 1.51
CA THR A 118 31.96 3.04 2.56
C THR A 118 31.46 1.64 2.26
N ASP A 119 32.29 0.60 2.37
CA ASP A 119 31.84 -0.79 2.21
C ASP A 119 31.21 -1.33 3.50
N TYR A 120 29.96 -0.92 3.75
CA TYR A 120 29.20 -1.35 4.93
C TYR A 120 28.95 -2.87 4.96
N ILE A 121 28.89 -3.53 3.80
CA ILE A 121 28.70 -4.98 3.73
C ILE A 121 29.96 -5.69 4.25
N HIS A 122 31.13 -5.21 3.87
CA HIS A 122 32.40 -5.75 4.38
C HIS A 122 32.53 -5.54 5.89
N GLN A 123 32.29 -4.31 6.39
CA GLN A 123 32.33 -4.01 7.84
C GLN A 123 31.36 -4.89 8.64
N LEU A 124 30.16 -5.13 8.11
CA LEU A 124 29.18 -6.01 8.73
C LEU A 124 29.67 -7.47 8.74
N ALA A 125 30.29 -7.94 7.66
CA ALA A 125 30.86 -9.27 7.61
C ALA A 125 32.00 -9.47 8.62
N GLU A 126 32.83 -8.44 8.88
CA GLU A 126 33.91 -8.49 9.87
C GLU A 126 33.42 -8.67 11.31
N THR A 127 32.14 -8.41 11.59
CA THR A 127 31.55 -8.68 12.93
C THR A 127 31.41 -10.17 13.24
N VAL A 128 31.65 -11.06 12.26
CA VAL A 128 31.60 -12.51 12.40
C VAL A 128 32.97 -13.10 12.07
N SER A 129 33.61 -13.72 13.06
CA SER A 129 34.84 -14.49 12.84
C SER A 129 34.52 -15.91 12.41
N THR A 130 35.18 -16.39 11.36
CA THR A 130 35.03 -17.75 10.84
C THR A 130 36.40 -18.43 10.69
N THR A 131 36.43 -19.69 10.27
CA THR A 131 37.69 -20.37 9.93
C THR A 131 38.23 -19.97 8.55
N GLU A 132 37.38 -19.38 7.69
CA GLU A 132 37.66 -19.07 6.28
C GLU A 132 37.09 -17.68 5.94
N ASP A 133 37.65 -16.62 6.53
CA ASP A 133 37.09 -15.28 6.47
C ASP A 133 36.96 -14.75 5.04
N ALA A 134 37.93 -15.04 4.16
CA ALA A 134 37.85 -14.66 2.75
C ALA A 134 36.64 -15.28 2.03
N LEU A 135 36.33 -16.55 2.30
CA LEU A 135 35.16 -17.23 1.76
C LEU A 135 33.87 -16.65 2.38
N TRP A 136 33.87 -16.41 3.69
CA TRP A 136 32.75 -15.77 4.39
C TRP A 136 32.41 -14.40 3.79
N HIS A 137 33.38 -13.51 3.65
CA HIS A 137 33.17 -12.18 3.06
C HIS A 137 32.58 -12.27 1.65
N MET A 138 33.08 -13.18 0.81
CA MET A 138 32.56 -13.39 -0.54
C MET A 138 31.11 -13.89 -0.52
N CYS A 139 30.83 -14.92 0.27
CA CYS A 139 29.51 -15.55 0.37
C CYS A 139 28.48 -14.60 0.99
N PHE A 140 28.83 -13.91 2.07
CA PHE A 140 27.96 -12.95 2.74
C PHE A 140 27.58 -11.81 1.80
N ARG A 141 28.55 -11.23 1.07
CA ARG A 141 28.26 -10.17 0.09
C ARG A 141 27.28 -10.66 -0.98
N LYS A 142 27.52 -11.83 -1.56
CA LYS A 142 26.62 -12.39 -2.58
C LYS A 142 25.21 -12.62 -2.01
N TRP A 143 25.12 -13.21 -0.82
CA TRP A 143 23.86 -13.52 -0.18
C TRP A 143 23.05 -12.27 0.16
N ILE A 144 23.67 -11.25 0.80
CA ILE A 144 22.94 -10.05 1.23
C ILE A 144 22.49 -9.20 0.03
N VAL A 145 23.32 -9.10 -1.01
CA VAL A 145 22.95 -8.42 -2.26
C VAL A 145 21.80 -9.16 -2.94
N ALA A 146 21.86 -10.49 -3.04
CA ALA A 146 20.78 -11.29 -3.62
C ALA A 146 19.49 -11.22 -2.79
N MET A 147 19.59 -11.17 -1.46
CA MET A 147 18.45 -10.99 -0.57
C MET A 147 17.75 -9.65 -0.81
N VAL A 148 18.51 -8.54 -0.85
CA VAL A 148 17.95 -7.20 -1.13
C VAL A 148 17.37 -7.14 -2.55
N ALA A 149 18.06 -7.72 -3.54
CA ALA A 149 17.57 -7.77 -4.91
C ALA A 149 16.24 -8.54 -5.02
N GLY A 150 16.11 -9.69 -4.34
CA GLY A 150 14.87 -10.48 -4.32
C GLY A 150 13.72 -9.81 -3.56
N LEU A 151 14.01 -8.89 -2.63
CA LEU A 151 12.98 -8.08 -1.96
C LEU A 151 12.43 -6.95 -2.86
N LEU A 152 13.25 -6.46 -3.79
CA LEU A 152 12.94 -5.27 -4.59
C LEU A 152 12.49 -5.58 -6.02
N ILE A 153 12.90 -6.73 -6.55
CA ILE A 153 12.71 -7.12 -7.95
C ILE A 153 12.03 -8.49 -7.99
N ASP A 154 10.75 -8.51 -8.33
CA ASP A 154 9.88 -9.70 -8.29
C ASP A 154 10.41 -10.92 -9.07
N LYS A 155 11.28 -10.69 -10.06
CA LYS A 155 11.85 -11.75 -10.92
C LYS A 155 13.13 -12.37 -10.35
N ILE A 156 13.70 -11.80 -9.29
CA ILE A 156 14.96 -12.27 -8.70
C ILE A 156 14.65 -13.14 -7.50
N VAL A 157 15.20 -14.35 -7.48
CA VAL A 157 15.11 -15.27 -6.35
C VAL A 157 16.50 -15.47 -5.77
N ASN A 158 16.64 -15.30 -4.46
CA ASN A 158 17.88 -15.65 -3.76
C ASN A 158 17.92 -17.16 -3.53
N HIS A 159 18.79 -17.86 -4.25
CA HIS A 159 18.98 -19.31 -4.15
C HIS A 159 20.00 -19.73 -3.09
N THR A 160 20.42 -18.81 -2.22
CA THR A 160 21.43 -19.05 -1.20
C THR A 160 20.89 -18.80 0.20
N VAL A 161 21.41 -19.55 1.18
CA VAL A 161 21.08 -19.40 2.60
C VAL A 161 22.36 -19.36 3.41
N ILE A 162 22.39 -18.53 4.45
CA ILE A 162 23.47 -18.52 5.44
C ILE A 162 23.01 -19.34 6.64
N VAL A 163 23.86 -20.29 7.05
CA VAL A 163 23.62 -21.13 8.22
C VAL A 163 24.70 -20.84 9.26
N PHE A 164 24.30 -20.29 10.40
CA PHE A 164 25.21 -20.09 11.52
C PHE A 164 25.21 -21.32 12.44
N SER A 165 26.38 -21.92 12.61
CA SER A 165 26.60 -23.01 13.57
C SER A 165 27.58 -22.58 14.66
N GLY A 166 27.35 -23.03 15.89
CA GLY A 166 28.21 -22.69 17.03
C GLY A 166 27.49 -22.82 18.37
N LYS A 167 28.21 -22.56 19.46
CA LYS A 167 27.71 -22.66 20.85
C LYS A 167 26.38 -21.92 21.03
N GLN A 168 25.51 -22.42 21.90
CA GLN A 168 24.29 -21.70 22.27
C GLN A 168 24.63 -20.39 22.98
N GLY A 169 23.75 -19.39 22.89
CA GLY A 169 23.93 -18.10 23.56
C GLY A 169 24.93 -17.13 22.92
N VAL A 170 25.64 -17.51 21.85
CA VAL A 170 26.63 -16.63 21.17
C VAL A 170 26.01 -15.51 20.30
N GLY A 171 24.69 -15.31 20.36
CA GLY A 171 24.03 -14.20 19.68
C GLY A 171 23.70 -14.41 18.19
N LYS A 172 23.78 -15.64 17.64
CA LYS A 172 23.49 -15.94 16.22
C LYS A 172 22.13 -15.37 15.75
N THR A 173 21.07 -15.68 16.50
CA THR A 173 19.71 -15.20 16.18
C THR A 173 19.64 -13.69 16.26
N THR A 174 20.21 -13.09 17.31
CA THR A 174 20.27 -11.63 17.49
C THR A 174 20.98 -10.95 16.33
N TRP A 175 22.11 -11.50 15.88
CA TRP A 175 22.88 -10.97 14.77
C TRP A 175 22.08 -10.97 13.47
N ILE A 176 21.40 -12.08 13.14
CA ILE A 176 20.55 -12.18 11.94
C ILE A 176 19.38 -11.20 12.02
N LEU A 177 18.71 -11.09 13.18
CA LEU A 177 17.58 -10.18 13.33
C LEU A 177 18.00 -8.71 13.23
N ASN A 178 19.21 -8.38 13.66
CA ASN A 178 19.78 -7.03 13.53
C ASN A 178 20.14 -6.65 12.07
N LEU A 179 20.11 -7.60 11.13
CA LEU A 179 20.18 -7.27 9.70
C LEU A 179 18.92 -6.56 9.20
N VAL A 180 17.78 -6.80 9.87
CA VAL A 180 16.50 -6.19 9.53
C VAL A 180 16.42 -4.83 10.20
N PRO A 181 16.23 -3.73 9.45
CA PRO A 181 16.13 -2.41 10.04
C PRO A 181 14.84 -2.31 10.89
N PRO A 182 14.83 -1.48 11.95
CA PRO A 182 13.70 -1.40 12.89
C PRO A 182 12.33 -1.13 12.23
N GLN A 183 12.33 -0.39 11.11
CA GLN A 183 11.13 -0.06 10.34
C GLN A 183 10.55 -1.29 9.61
N LEU A 184 11.33 -2.35 9.43
CA LEU A 184 10.93 -3.57 8.73
C LEU A 184 10.83 -4.79 9.66
N THR A 185 10.98 -4.62 10.97
CA THR A 185 10.92 -5.72 11.94
C THR A 185 9.61 -6.51 11.86
N GLU A 186 8.50 -5.87 11.53
CA GLU A 186 7.19 -6.53 11.37
C GLU A 186 7.14 -7.55 10.21
N TYR A 187 8.07 -7.46 9.25
CA TYR A 187 8.20 -8.39 8.13
C TYR A 187 9.21 -9.51 8.41
N SER A 188 9.88 -9.47 9.57
CA SER A 188 10.79 -10.52 9.99
C SER A 188 10.03 -11.67 10.65
N PHE A 189 10.46 -12.90 10.37
CA PHE A 189 9.95 -14.10 11.03
C PHE A 189 11.07 -14.77 11.81
N SER A 190 10.85 -14.96 13.11
CA SER A 190 11.73 -15.72 14.00
C SER A 190 10.93 -16.81 14.68
N GLY A 191 11.15 -18.06 14.28
CA GLY A 191 10.47 -19.22 14.83
C GLY A 191 10.97 -20.51 14.17
N THR A 192 10.47 -21.64 14.66
CA THR A 192 10.76 -22.93 14.03
C THR A 192 10.03 -23.01 12.69
N ILE A 193 10.78 -23.03 11.60
CA ILE A 193 10.24 -23.37 10.29
C ILE A 193 9.92 -24.86 10.33
N ASN A 194 8.65 -25.22 10.46
CA ASN A 194 8.18 -26.59 10.27
C ASN A 194 7.98 -26.82 8.77
N PRO A 195 8.79 -27.65 8.09
CA PRO A 195 8.65 -27.89 6.65
C PRO A 195 7.30 -28.53 6.28
N GLY A 196 6.59 -29.10 7.25
CA GLY A 196 5.25 -29.67 7.10
C GLY A 196 4.10 -28.64 7.19
N ASN A 197 4.34 -27.42 7.67
CA ASN A 197 3.31 -26.37 7.72
C ASN A 197 3.19 -25.72 6.34
N LYS A 198 2.36 -26.32 5.49
CA LYS A 198 1.78 -25.64 4.32
C LYS A 198 0.87 -24.53 4.86
N VAL A 199 1.41 -23.32 4.99
CA VAL A 199 0.55 -22.13 5.10
C VAL A 199 -0.27 -22.08 3.81
N GLU A 200 -1.59 -22.13 3.93
CA GLU A 200 -2.55 -22.31 2.83
C GLU A 200 -2.44 -21.21 1.76
N ASN A 201 -1.60 -21.45 0.76
CA ASN A 201 -1.93 -21.48 -0.66
C ASN A 201 -0.64 -21.79 -1.42
N PRO A 202 -0.30 -23.08 -1.63
CA PRO A 202 0.78 -23.39 -2.55
C PRO A 202 0.32 -22.97 -3.95
N VAL A 203 0.93 -21.92 -4.49
CA VAL A 203 0.92 -21.67 -5.94
C VAL A 203 1.48 -22.94 -6.55
N LYS A 204 0.60 -23.75 -7.14
CA LYS A 204 0.98 -24.96 -7.84
C LYS A 204 1.79 -24.54 -9.05
N LEU A 205 3.09 -24.82 -9.02
CA LEU A 205 3.88 -24.88 -10.25
C LEU A 205 3.31 -26.03 -11.07
N THR A 206 2.62 -25.67 -12.15
CA THR A 206 2.34 -26.60 -13.25
C THR A 206 3.47 -26.44 -14.25
N PRO A 207 3.91 -27.56 -14.89
CA PRO A 207 5.08 -27.57 -15.77
C PRO A 207 4.94 -26.63 -16.96
#